data_AF-A0A963JX55-F1
#
_entry.id   AF-A0A963JX55-F1
#
_cell.length_a   1.000
_cell.length_b   1.000
_cell.length_c   1.000
_cell.angle_alpha   90.00
_cell.angle_beta   90.00
_cell.angle_gamma   90.00
#
_symmetry.space_group_name_H-M   'P 1'
#
loop_
_entity.id
_entity.type
_entity.pdbx_description
1 polymer ?
#
loop_
_entity_poly.entity_id
_entity_poly.type
_entity_poly.pdbx_seq_one_letter_code
_entity_poly.pdbx_strand_id
1 'polypeptide(L)'
;MTHLSAIDAAREAATAQARRTLQQAVTFAQLHGTAKPLFLKTMRGPGGKPALVRVDWPGVLSVFDPLTGECLARSVVGDVFQLEAGFLPGAGNPKPKE
;
A
#
# COMPACT_ATOMS: atom_id res chain seq x y z
N MET A 1 39.03 -9.10 -28.90
CA MET A 1 37.67 -8.53 -28.98
C MET A 1 36.65 -9.27 -28.09
N THR A 2 37.09 -10.06 -27.09
CA THR A 2 36.25 -11.05 -26.39
C THR A 2 35.87 -10.66 -24.95
N HIS A 3 36.53 -9.64 -24.38
CA HIS A 3 36.31 -9.21 -22.99
C HIS A 3 35.08 -8.31 -22.82
N LEU A 4 34.74 -7.50 -23.82
CA LEU A 4 33.55 -6.63 -23.77
C LEU A 4 32.26 -7.47 -23.79
N SER A 5 32.19 -8.48 -24.65
CA SER A 5 31.03 -9.38 -24.76
C SER A 5 30.76 -10.21 -23.51
N ALA A 6 31.81 -10.58 -22.76
CA ALA A 6 31.67 -11.29 -21.50
C ALA A 6 31.10 -10.39 -20.39
N ILE A 7 31.49 -9.11 -20.36
CA ILE A 7 30.95 -8.13 -19.41
C ILE A 7 29.48 -7.83 -19.71
N ASP A 8 29.12 -7.67 -20.98
CA ASP A 8 27.74 -7.42 -21.38
C ASP A 8 26.82 -8.60 -21.03
N ALA A 9 27.24 -9.83 -21.35
CA ALA A 9 26.50 -11.04 -20.98
C ALA A 9 26.33 -11.18 -19.45
N ALA A 10 27.36 -10.86 -18.68
CA ALA A 10 27.27 -10.87 -17.22
C ALA A 10 26.28 -9.82 -16.70
N ARG A 11 26.25 -8.62 -17.31
CA ARG A 11 25.30 -7.55 -16.95
C ARG A 11 23.86 -7.92 -17.28
N GLU A 12 23.63 -8.55 -18.42
CA GLU A 12 22.30 -9.06 -18.81
C GLU A 12 21.82 -10.14 -17.84
N ALA A 13 22.68 -11.09 -17.50
CA ALA A 13 22.37 -12.13 -16.52
C ALA A 13 22.04 -11.53 -15.14
N ALA A 14 22.82 -10.55 -14.67
CA ALA A 14 22.57 -9.85 -13.42
C ALA A 14 21.22 -9.10 -13.44
N THR A 15 20.89 -8.45 -14.56
CA THR A 15 19.61 -7.75 -14.74
C THR A 15 18.43 -8.72 -14.75
N ALA A 16 18.57 -9.86 -15.43
CA ALA A 16 17.55 -10.91 -15.46
C ALA A 16 17.32 -11.50 -14.06
N GLN A 17 18.38 -11.74 -13.31
CA GLN A 17 18.30 -12.21 -11.94
C GLN A 17 17.62 -11.18 -11.03
N ALA A 18 17.99 -9.90 -11.13
CA ALA A 18 17.36 -8.82 -10.37
C ALA A 18 15.85 -8.74 -10.64
N ARG A 19 15.41 -8.90 -11.90
CA ARG A 19 13.99 -8.93 -12.26
C ARG A 19 13.24 -10.09 -11.61
N ARG A 20 13.83 -11.29 -11.60
CA ARG A 20 13.24 -12.47 -10.95
C ARG A 20 13.14 -12.28 -9.43
N THR A 21 14.19 -11.76 -8.80
CA THR A 21 14.19 -11.45 -7.37
C THR A 21 13.10 -10.44 -7.05
N LEU A 22 12.93 -9.38 -7.86
CA LEU A 22 11.86 -8.40 -7.67
C LEU A 22 10.47 -9.03 -7.78
N GLN A 23 10.23 -9.88 -8.78
CA GLN A 23 8.95 -10.57 -8.94
C GLN A 23 8.60 -11.43 -7.72
N GLN A 24 9.58 -12.19 -7.21
CA GLN A 24 9.41 -12.99 -5.98
C GLN A 24 9.13 -12.11 -4.76
N ALA A 25 9.85 -10.99 -4.62
CA ALA A 25 9.64 -10.04 -3.54
C ALA A 25 8.24 -9.39 -3.59
N VAL A 26 7.71 -9.11 -4.78
CA VAL A 26 6.34 -8.61 -4.96
C VAL A 26 5.32 -9.62 -4.46
N THR A 27 5.43 -10.89 -4.86
CA THR A 27 4.53 -11.95 -4.37
C THR A 27 4.61 -12.09 -2.84
N PHE A 28 5.82 -12.06 -2.29
CA PHE A 28 6.01 -12.10 -0.84
C PHE A 28 5.34 -10.91 -0.14
N ALA A 29 5.53 -9.69 -0.67
CA ALA A 29 4.90 -8.49 -0.14
C ALA A 29 3.36 -8.53 -0.25
N GLN A 30 2.79 -9.11 -1.31
CA GLN A 30 1.34 -9.29 -1.43
C GLN A 30 0.78 -10.22 -0.35
N LEU A 31 1.51 -11.27 0.01
CA LEU A 31 1.07 -12.24 1.03
C LEU A 31 1.20 -11.69 2.46
N HIS A 32 2.18 -10.83 2.72
CA HIS A 32 2.54 -10.41 4.08
C HIS A 32 2.33 -8.92 4.36
N GLY A 33 2.15 -8.09 3.34
CA GLY A 33 2.17 -6.63 3.43
C GLY A 33 0.98 -6.00 4.13
N THR A 34 -0.11 -6.75 4.33
CA THR A 34 -1.33 -6.27 5.00
C THR A 34 -1.44 -6.73 6.46
N ALA A 35 -0.51 -7.57 6.94
CA ALA A 35 -0.54 -8.08 8.31
C ALA A 35 -0.30 -7.00 9.38
N LYS A 36 0.45 -5.95 9.04
CA LYS A 36 0.72 -4.81 9.90
C LYS A 36 0.76 -3.53 9.07
N PRO A 37 0.09 -2.45 9.50
CA PRO A 37 0.17 -1.18 8.80
C PRO A 37 1.58 -0.60 8.85
N LEU A 38 1.98 0.06 7.76
CA LEU A 38 3.23 0.81 7.66
C LEU A 38 3.22 2.04 8.56
N PHE A 39 2.04 2.62 8.78
CA PHE A 39 1.82 3.75 9.67
C PHE A 39 0.48 3.60 10.39
N LEU A 40 0.46 3.90 11.69
CA LEU A 40 -0.77 3.94 12.48
C LEU A 40 -0.64 4.98 13.59
N LYS A 41 -1.45 6.05 13.54
CA LYS A 41 -1.50 7.08 14.58
C LYS A 41 -2.88 7.69 14.73
N THR A 42 -3.22 8.12 15.93
CA THR A 42 -4.39 8.98 16.17
C THR A 42 -4.05 10.41 15.75
N MET A 43 -4.87 10.96 14.86
CA MET A 43 -4.87 12.38 14.51
C MET A 43 -5.87 13.12 15.40
N ARG A 44 -5.44 14.26 15.97
CA ARG A 44 -6.30 15.18 16.71
C ARG A 44 -6.15 16.57 16.11
N GLY A 45 -7.22 17.08 15.51
CA GLY A 45 -7.28 18.45 14.99
C GLY A 45 -7.84 19.42 16.04
N PRO A 46 -7.59 20.74 15.89
CA PRO A 46 -8.21 21.75 16.74
C PRO A 46 -9.74 21.67 16.63
N GLY A 47 -10.43 21.41 17.75
CA GLY A 47 -11.90 21.32 17.81
C GLY A 47 -12.53 20.11 17.10
N GLY A 48 -11.74 19.21 16.51
CA GLY A 48 -12.23 18.03 15.78
C GLY A 48 -12.29 16.76 16.62
N LYS A 49 -13.16 15.82 16.23
CA LYS A 49 -13.16 14.45 16.78
C LYS A 49 -11.84 13.75 16.43
N PRO A 50 -11.26 12.93 17.33
CA PRO A 50 -10.08 12.15 17.02
C PRO A 50 -10.38 11.16 15.88
N ALA A 51 -9.41 10.95 15.00
CA ALA A 51 -9.48 9.95 13.93
C ALA A 51 -8.25 9.04 13.98
N LEU A 52 -8.41 7.76 13.63
CA LEU A 52 -7.31 6.83 13.47
C LEU A 52 -6.83 6.87 12.01
N VAL A 53 -5.57 7.23 11.80
CA VAL A 53 -4.95 7.29 10.46
C VAL A 53 -4.07 6.07 10.30
N ARG A 54 -4.30 5.32 9.22
CA ARG A 54 -3.58 4.10 8.87
C ARG A 54 -3.03 4.19 7.46
N VAL A 55 -1.80 3.71 7.23
CA VAL A 55 -1.25 3.47 5.90
C VAL A 55 -0.87 2.00 5.78
N ASP A 56 -1.46 1.31 4.80
CA ASP A 56 -1.18 -0.10 4.50
C ASP A 56 -0.41 -0.21 3.17
N TRP A 57 0.40 -1.27 3.01
CA TRP A 57 0.92 -1.64 1.69
C TRP A 57 -0.27 -2.05 0.77
N PRO A 58 -0.28 -1.70 -0.54
CA PRO A 58 0.76 -1.05 -1.33
C PRO A 58 0.63 0.48 -1.42
N GLY A 59 0.33 1.15 -0.31
CA GLY A 59 0.20 2.60 -0.27
C GLY A 59 -1.25 3.05 -0.29
N VAL A 60 -2.04 2.56 0.65
CA VAL A 60 -3.42 3.02 0.89
C VAL A 60 -3.46 3.76 2.21
N LEU A 61 -3.89 5.02 2.20
CA LEU A 61 -4.21 5.77 3.40
C LEU A 61 -5.69 5.58 3.71
N SER A 62 -6.01 5.21 4.94
CA SER A 62 -7.38 5.16 5.44
C SER A 62 -7.49 5.93 6.75
N VAL A 63 -8.61 6.65 6.89
CA VAL A 63 -8.98 7.38 8.11
C VAL A 63 -10.20 6.69 8.69
N PHE A 64 -10.17 6.38 9.98
CA PHE A 64 -11.26 5.71 10.69
C PHE A 64 -11.76 6.52 11.88
N ASP A 65 -13.07 6.43 12.13
CA ASP A 65 -13.62 6.80 13.43
C ASP A 65 -13.14 5.76 14.47
N PRO A 66 -12.42 6.17 15.53
CA PRO A 66 -11.86 5.24 16.51
C PRO A 66 -12.92 4.60 17.42
N LEU A 67 -14.14 5.15 17.49
CA LEU A 67 -15.23 4.62 18.30
C LEU A 67 -16.03 3.57 17.53
N THR A 68 -16.38 3.85 16.27
CA THR A 68 -17.23 2.97 15.47
C THR A 68 -16.44 2.03 14.56
N GLY A 69 -15.17 2.33 14.30
CA GLY A 69 -14.35 1.63 13.30
C GLY A 69 -14.74 1.96 11.86
N GLU A 70 -15.64 2.92 11.64
CA GLU A 70 -16.11 3.32 10.32
C GLU A 70 -14.97 3.98 9.53
N CYS A 71 -14.83 3.62 8.25
CA CYS A 71 -13.90 4.30 7.35
C CYS A 71 -14.51 5.64 6.94
N LEU A 72 -13.83 6.73 7.29
CA LEU A 72 -14.24 8.12 7.03
C LEU A 72 -13.62 8.71 5.76
N ALA A 73 -12.50 8.14 5.32
CA ALA A 73 -11.84 8.45 4.05
C ALA A 73 -10.89 7.32 3.67
N ARG A 74 -10.75 7.07 2.37
CA ARG A 74 -9.76 6.16 1.81
C ARG A 74 -9.12 6.75 0.56
N SER A 75 -7.82 6.59 0.42
CA SER A 75 -7.10 7.01 -0.78
C SER A 75 -7.10 5.95 -1.88
N VAL A 76 -6.76 6.36 -3.09
CA VAL A 76 -6.42 5.44 -4.18
C VAL A 76 -5.17 4.62 -3.81
N VAL A 77 -5.12 3.37 -4.28
CA VAL A 77 -3.96 2.50 -4.09
C VAL A 77 -2.74 3.09 -4.79
N GLY A 78 -1.66 3.35 -4.04
CA GLY A 78 -0.42 3.91 -4.56
C GLY A 78 -0.39 5.43 -4.67
N ASP A 79 -1.51 6.11 -4.42
CA ASP A 79 -1.61 7.57 -4.36
C ASP A 79 -2.36 8.01 -3.09
N VAL A 80 -1.60 8.23 -2.02
CA VAL A 80 -2.13 8.54 -0.69
C VAL A 80 -2.75 9.94 -0.59
N PHE A 81 -2.56 10.80 -1.59
CA PHE A 81 -3.10 12.16 -1.61
C PHE A 81 -4.44 12.25 -2.33
N GLN A 82 -4.78 11.24 -3.14
CA GLN A 82 -6.00 11.20 -3.92
C GLN A 82 -7.09 10.41 -3.20
N LEU A 83 -8.23 11.05 -2.89
CA LEU A 83 -9.42 10.36 -2.36
C LEU A 83 -9.96 9.38 -3.42
N GLU A 84 -10.34 8.19 -2.98
CA GLU A 84 -10.98 7.18 -3.82
C GLU A 84 -12.26 7.72 -4.46
N ALA A 85 -12.40 7.54 -5.77
CA ALA A 85 -13.53 8.06 -6.53
C ALA A 85 -14.85 7.43 -6.05
N GLY A 86 -15.86 8.26 -5.80
CA GLY A 86 -17.16 7.80 -5.31
C GLY A 86 -17.17 7.37 -3.84
N PHE A 87 -16.13 7.68 -3.06
CA PHE A 87 -16.15 7.47 -1.62
C PHE A 87 -17.30 8.26 -0.97
N LEU A 88 -18.18 7.56 -0.26
CA LEU A 88 -19.30 8.13 0.48
C LEU A 88 -19.10 7.85 1.98
N PRO A 89 -18.81 8.86 2.81
CA PRO A 89 -18.81 8.70 4.27
C PRO A 89 -20.17 8.17 4.74
N GLY A 90 -20.23 7.21 5.66
CA GLY A 90 -21.49 6.67 6.16
C GLY A 90 -22.17 5.59 5.31
N ALA A 91 -21.69 5.33 4.08
CA ALA A 91 -22.19 4.23 3.27
C ALA A 91 -21.58 2.92 3.79
N GLY A 92 -22.30 2.24 4.69
CA GLY A 92 -21.86 1.03 5.38
C GLY A 92 -21.09 0.05 4.48
N ASN A 93 -19.98 -0.48 5.03
CA ASN A 93 -19.11 -1.45 4.40
C ASN A 93 -19.95 -2.52 3.66
N PRO A 94 -19.75 -2.79 2.36
CA PRO A 94 -20.36 -3.96 1.76
C PRO A 94 -19.85 -5.16 2.53
N LYS A 95 -20.78 -5.93 3.13
CA LYS A 95 -20.42 -7.19 3.78
C LYS A 95 -19.60 -8.03 2.78
N PRO A 96 -18.54 -8.74 3.22
CA PRO A 96 -17.85 -9.68 2.36
C PRO A 96 -18.91 -10.62 1.77
N LYS A 97 -18.90 -10.82 0.45
CA LYS A 97 -19.65 -11.91 -0.15
C LYS A 97 -19.04 -13.21 0.37
N GLU A 98 -19.85 -14.01 1.06
CA GLU A 98 -19.55 -15.40 1.40
C GLU A 98 -19.24 -16.23 0.15
#